data_AF-A0A6I9YQP7-F1
#
_entry.id   AF-A0A6I9YQP7-F1
#
_cell.length_a   1.000
_cell.length_b   1.000
_cell.length_c   1.000
_cell.angle_alpha   90.00
_cell.angle_beta   90.00
_cell.angle_gamma   90.00
#
_symmetry.space_group_name_H-M   'P 1'
#
loop_
_entity.id
_entity.type
_entity.pdbx_description
1 polymer ?
#
loop_
_entity_poly.entity_id
_entity_poly.type
_entity_poly.pdbx_seq_one_letter_code
_entity_poly.pdbx_strand_id
1 'polypeptide(L)'
;HLTDEHLLHFLQRCRLGLRPNGIVVIKDNMAQEGVIMDEVDSSVCRDLEVVCKIIRHAGLNLLAQEKQENFPDEIYHVYTLAMR
;
A
#
# COMPACT_ATOMS: atom_id res chain seq x y z
N HIS A 1 -4.93 0.13 9.04
CA HIS A 1 -6.09 -0.59 9.62
C HIS A 1 -6.15 -2.09 9.31
N LEU A 2 -5.80 -2.57 8.11
CA LEU A 2 -5.73 -4.02 7.87
C LEU A 2 -4.43 -4.61 8.42
N THR A 3 -4.48 -5.82 8.97
CA THR A 3 -3.28 -6.65 9.21
C THR A 3 -2.65 -7.04 7.87
N ASP A 4 -1.41 -7.52 7.89
CA ASP A 4 -0.70 -7.92 6.66
C ASP A 4 -1.46 -9.03 5.92
N GLU A 5 -1.96 -10.02 6.65
CA GLU A 5 -2.76 -11.13 6.12
C GLU A 5 -4.08 -10.64 5.52
N HIS A 6 -4.79 -9.75 6.20
CA HIS A 6 -6.04 -9.20 5.68
C HIS A 6 -5.81 -8.30 4.45
N LEU A 7 -4.73 -7.52 4.41
CA LEU A 7 -4.37 -6.71 3.25
C LEU A 7 -4.01 -7.60 2.06
N LEU A 8 -3.21 -8.65 2.27
CA LEU A 8 -2.88 -9.66 1.27
C LEU A 8 -4.15 -10.26 0.65
N HIS A 9 -5.05 -10.79 1.48
CA HIS A 9 -6.28 -11.41 1.00
C HIS A 9 -7.22 -10.41 0.35
N PHE A 10 -7.27 -9.17 0.84
CA PHE A 10 -8.05 -8.11 0.22
C PHE A 10 -7.56 -7.83 -1.21
N LEU A 11 -6.26 -7.66 -1.40
CA LEU A 11 -5.67 -7.42 -2.72
C LEU A 11 -5.87 -8.60 -3.68
N GLN A 12 -5.77 -9.83 -3.18
CA GLN A 12 -6.11 -11.03 -3.97
C GLN A 12 -7.56 -11.00 -4.47
N ARG A 13 -8.51 -10.61 -3.62
CA ARG A 13 -9.92 -10.45 -4.01
C ARG A 13 -10.11 -9.29 -5.00
N CYS A 14 -9.43 -8.16 -4.81
CA CYS A 14 -9.45 -7.04 -5.74
C CYS A 14 -8.99 -7.46 -7.14
N ARG A 15 -7.88 -8.23 -7.23
CA ARG A 15 -7.35 -8.75 -8.50
C ARG A 15 -8.40 -9.56 -9.27
N LEU A 16 -9.14 -10.43 -8.58
CA LEU A 16 -10.21 -11.24 -9.18
C LEU A 16 -11.39 -10.40 -9.70
N GLY A 17 -11.60 -9.21 -9.14
CA GLY A 17 -12.67 -8.29 -9.53
C GLY A 17 -12.32 -7.36 -10.70
N LEU A 18 -11.07 -7.39 -11.21
CA LEU A 18 -10.66 -6.51 -12.30
C LEU A 18 -11.28 -6.92 -13.63
N ARG A 19 -11.85 -5.94 -14.35
CA ARG A 19 -12.17 -6.06 -15.77
C ARG A 19 -10.87 -6.13 -16.60
N PRO A 20 -10.93 -6.55 -17.89
CA PRO A 20 -9.77 -6.48 -18.77
C PRO A 20 -9.12 -5.08 -18.73
N ASN A 21 -7.80 -5.06 -18.52
CA ASN A 21 -6.98 -3.85 -18.34
C ASN A 21 -7.31 -2.97 -17.11
N GLY A 22 -8.13 -3.46 -16.18
CA GLY A 22 -8.34 -2.81 -14.88
C GLY A 22 -7.06 -2.81 -14.04
N ILE A 23 -6.96 -1.86 -13.11
CA ILE A 23 -5.85 -1.73 -12.17
C ILE A 23 -6.37 -1.53 -10.75
N VAL A 24 -5.56 -1.89 -9.77
CA VAL A 24 -5.72 -1.46 -8.37
C VAL A 24 -4.74 -0.33 -8.11
N VAL A 25 -5.17 0.69 -7.37
CA VAL A 25 -4.30 1.76 -6.89
C VAL A 25 -4.36 1.81 -5.38
N ILE A 26 -3.20 1.73 -4.73
CA ILE A 26 -3.05 2.07 -3.31
C ILE A 26 -2.47 3.48 -3.24
N LYS A 27 -3.08 4.34 -2.44
CA LYS A 27 -2.50 5.64 -2.07
C LYS A 27 -2.55 5.76 -0.56
N ASP A 28 -1.38 5.72 0.09
CA ASP A 28 -1.31 5.60 1.55
C ASP A 28 -0.01 6.20 2.12
N ASN A 29 0.01 6.38 3.44
CA ASN A 29 1.18 6.78 4.21
C ASN A 29 2.23 5.65 4.17
N MET A 30 3.50 6.05 4.09
CA MET A 30 4.65 5.16 4.12
C MET A 30 5.62 5.57 5.22
N ALA A 31 5.97 4.62 6.07
CA ALA A 31 7.01 4.79 7.08
C ALA A 31 8.39 4.84 6.39
N GLN A 32 9.36 5.47 7.06
CA GLN A 32 10.74 5.48 6.58
C GLN A 32 11.38 4.09 6.68
N GLU A 33 11.08 3.34 7.74
CA GLU A 33 11.61 2.00 7.99
C GLU A 33 10.63 1.19 8.84
N GLY A 34 10.44 -0.08 8.49
CA GLY A 34 9.69 -1.05 9.27
C GLY A 34 8.18 -0.82 9.26
N VAL A 35 7.55 -1.15 10.40
CA VAL A 35 6.11 -1.01 10.62
C VAL A 35 5.89 -0.27 11.92
N ILE A 36 5.22 0.87 11.85
CA ILE A 36 4.94 1.75 12.99
C ILE A 36 3.46 1.60 13.35
N MET A 37 3.17 1.30 14.62
CA MET A 37 1.80 1.25 15.14
C MET A 37 1.38 2.64 15.62
N ASP A 38 0.19 3.07 15.21
CA ASP A 38 -0.52 4.19 15.82
C ASP A 38 -1.62 3.65 16.74
N GLU A 39 -1.44 3.85 18.04
CA GLU A 39 -2.37 3.38 19.06
C GLU A 39 -3.63 4.26 19.19
N VAL A 40 -3.60 5.49 18.71
CA VAL A 40 -4.71 6.45 18.81
C VAL A 40 -5.83 6.06 17.84
N ASP A 41 -5.46 5.66 16.62
CA ASP A 41 -6.42 5.25 15.58
C ASP A 41 -6.40 3.74 15.24
N SER A 42 -5.58 2.96 15.96
CA SER A 42 -5.41 1.52 15.77
C SER A 42 -5.06 1.17 14.32
N SER A 43 -4.02 1.82 13.82
CA SER A 43 -3.50 1.64 12.46
C SER A 43 -2.00 1.31 12.47
N VAL A 44 -1.51 0.91 11.30
CA VAL A 44 -0.08 0.69 11.09
C VAL A 44 0.37 1.44 9.85
N CYS A 45 1.48 2.14 9.95
CA CYS A 45 2.19 2.75 8.84
C CYS A 45 3.36 1.84 8.46
N ARG A 46 3.36 1.32 7.23
CA ARG A 46 4.37 0.37 6.75
C ARG A 46 5.36 1.09 5.87
N ASP A 47 6.61 0.64 5.86
CA ASP A 47 7.55 1.07 4.84
C ASP A 47 7.16 0.56 3.45
N LEU A 48 7.76 1.17 2.43
CA LEU A 48 7.48 0.87 1.05
C LEU A 48 7.87 -0.59 0.68
N GLU A 49 8.93 -1.14 1.29
CA GLU A 49 9.39 -2.50 1.00
C GLU A 49 8.38 -3.55 1.47
N VAL A 50 7.82 -3.38 2.67
CA VAL A 50 6.78 -4.24 3.23
C VAL A 50 5.52 -4.19 2.36
N VAL A 51 5.06 -2.99 1.98
CA VAL A 51 3.89 -2.84 1.10
C VAL A 51 4.13 -3.51 -0.26
N CYS A 52 5.31 -3.31 -0.87
CA CYS A 52 5.67 -3.96 -2.13
C CYS A 52 5.75 -5.49 -2.01
N LYS A 53 6.25 -6.02 -0.89
CA LYS A 53 6.24 -7.46 -0.62
C LYS A 53 4.80 -7.97 -0.57
N ILE A 54 3.91 -7.34 0.16
CA ILE A 54 2.49 -7.78 0.26
C ILE A 54 1.83 -7.77 -1.13
N ILE A 55 2.03 -6.72 -1.92
CA ILE A 55 1.53 -6.62 -3.31
C ILE A 55 2.01 -7.81 -4.17
N ARG A 56 3.31 -8.12 -4.12
CA ARG A 56 3.88 -9.26 -4.86
C ARG A 56 3.31 -10.60 -4.39
N HIS A 57 3.15 -10.80 -3.08
CA HIS A 57 2.54 -12.02 -2.53
C HIS A 57 1.04 -12.13 -2.87
N ALA A 58 0.35 -11.01 -3.09
CA ALA A 58 -1.01 -11.01 -3.64
C ALA A 58 -1.05 -11.42 -5.12
N GLY A 59 0.11 -11.57 -5.75
CA GLY A 59 0.30 -11.88 -7.16
C GLY A 59 -0.15 -10.75 -8.08
N LEU A 60 0.04 -9.51 -7.63
CA LEU A 60 -0.10 -8.28 -8.42
C LEU A 60 1.30 -7.77 -8.79
N ASN A 61 1.45 -7.20 -9.98
CA ASN A 61 2.68 -6.57 -10.45
C ASN A 61 2.56 -5.05 -10.39
N LEU A 62 3.59 -4.40 -9.88
CA LEU A 62 3.69 -2.94 -9.89
C LEU A 62 3.85 -2.42 -11.32
N LEU A 63 3.02 -1.44 -11.68
CA LEU A 63 3.05 -0.74 -12.95
C LEU A 63 3.68 0.65 -12.80
N ALA A 64 3.36 1.33 -11.71
CA ALA A 64 3.87 2.66 -11.40
C ALA A 64 3.92 2.88 -9.88
N GLN A 65 4.84 3.73 -9.47
CA GLN A 65 5.02 4.19 -8.10
C GLN A 65 5.38 5.68 -8.16
N GLU A 66 4.68 6.49 -7.36
CA GLU A 66 4.90 7.93 -7.30
C GLU A 66 4.81 8.42 -5.86
N LYS A 67 5.79 9.22 -5.43
CA LYS A 67 5.74 9.95 -4.15
C LYS A 67 4.88 11.20 -4.33
N GLN A 68 3.97 11.45 -3.39
CA GLN A 68 3.21 12.68 -3.35
C GLN A 68 4.14 13.84 -2.97
N GLU A 69 4.23 14.81 -3.87
CA GLU A 69 5.00 16.03 -3.67
C GLU A 69 4.18 17.13 -2.96
N ASN A 70 4.89 18.11 -2.40
CA ASN A 70 4.34 19.32 -1.78
C ASN A 70 3.44 19.08 -0.54
N PHE A 71 3.73 18.03 0.22
CA PHE A 71 3.14 17.81 1.55
C PHE A 71 4.03 18.44 2.64
N PRO A 72 3.48 18.80 3.81
CA PRO A 72 4.27 19.29 4.94
C PRO A 72 5.38 18.31 5.33
N ASP A 73 6.51 18.83 5.80
CA ASP A 73 7.69 18.02 6.13
C ASP A 73 7.49 17.16 7.39
N GLU A 74 6.50 17.51 8.23
CA GLU A 74 6.26 16.85 9.53
C GLU A 74 5.40 15.59 9.43
N ILE A 75 4.85 15.27 8.26
CA ILE A 75 3.97 14.12 8.07
C ILE A 75 4.66 12.98 7.32
N TYR A 76 4.11 11.77 7.43
CA TYR A 76 4.58 10.64 6.64
C TYR A 76 4.55 10.95 5.16
N HIS A 77 5.53 10.42 4.43
CA HIS A 77 5.48 10.43 2.98
C HIS A 77 4.28 9.64 2.50
N VAL A 78 3.58 10.16 1.49
CA VAL A 78 2.47 9.46 0.86
C VAL A 78 2.93 8.94 -0.50
N TYR A 79 2.61 7.69 -0.80
CA TYR A 79 2.92 7.08 -2.10
C TYR A 79 1.65 6.60 -2.79
N THR A 80 1.64 6.72 -4.11
CA THR A 80 0.66 6.11 -5.01
C THR A 80 1.30 4.93 -5.73
N LEU A 81 0.68 3.76 -5.66
CA LEU A 81 1.14 2.51 -6.27
C LEU A 81 0.04 1.96 -7.18
N ALA A 82 0.30 1.88 -8.48
CA ALA A 82 -0.60 1.24 -9.45
C ALA A 82 -0.14 -0.20 -9.73
N MET A 83 -1.08 -1.15 -9.74
CA MET A 83 -0.77 -2.57 -9.88
C MET A 83 -1.87 -3.36 -10.59
N ARG A 84 -1.49 -4.50 -11.21
CA ARG A 84 -2.42 -5.48 -11.82
C ARG A 84 -1.84 -6.89 -11.86
#